data_AF-A0A3N5ZXA3-F1
#
_entry.id   AF-A0A3N5ZXA3-F1
#
_cell.length_a   1.000
_cell.length_b   1.000
_cell.length_c   1.000
_cell.angle_alpha   90.00
_cell.angle_beta   90.00
_cell.angle_gamma   90.00
#
_symmetry.space_group_name_H-M   'P 1'
#
loop_
_entity.id
_entity.type
_entity.pdbx_description
1 polymer ?
#
loop_
_entity_poly.entity_id
_entity_poly.type
_entity_poly.pdbx_seq_one_letter_code
_entity_poly.pdbx_strand_id
1 'polypeptide(L)'
;MYKQLNVEKVLNIVERMKALAEELESEVASTSTETVEETTATVAETEIIEHDGLKLKRVNRIAKPGDYIRPTISVGGLKSGEIYGPVKQDDIVDELVADGRLIYWRERTPSTVEVFEVIDVQAEKLPFPEVELTANQKRAKLIEQAKKFVEEQVESHKRYYLFNKSPIEIRFVVNSKKRTVVCLITDLNYGLVTKRGIAKCAPDDVFNEHIGKAIALARALEIDVPNEFLKAVQPDEVVMGMDLEIRTNGKFNFTHKPANADDLEDCNESFQSDNFGTFIIDDTNAQYEVV
;
A
#
# COMPACT_ATOMS: atom_id res chain seq x y z
N MET A 1 -2.95 -44.84 43.10
CA MET A 1 -1.63 -44.96 42.45
C MET A 1 -1.57 -44.38 41.02
N TYR A 2 -2.64 -43.78 40.47
CA TYR A 2 -2.67 -43.25 39.09
C TYR A 2 -2.40 -41.73 38.93
N LYS A 3 -2.30 -40.95 40.02
CA LYS A 3 -2.03 -39.49 39.96
C LYS A 3 -0.55 -39.12 39.94
N GLN A 4 0.33 -39.94 40.51
CA GLN A 4 1.78 -39.64 40.56
C GLN A 4 2.48 -39.90 39.21
N LEU A 5 2.05 -40.91 38.45
CA LEU A 5 2.68 -41.31 37.19
C LEU A 5 2.54 -40.28 36.05
N ASN A 6 1.58 -39.34 36.14
CA ASN A 6 1.38 -38.29 35.14
C ASN A 6 2.20 -37.03 35.43
N VAL A 7 2.45 -36.73 36.70
CA VAL A 7 3.23 -35.55 37.11
C VAL A 7 4.70 -35.74 36.77
N GLU A 8 5.23 -36.95 36.99
CA GLU A 8 6.63 -37.28 36.68
C GLU A 8 6.92 -37.25 35.17
N LYS A 9 5.95 -37.69 34.34
CA LYS A 9 6.05 -37.57 32.88
C LYS A 9 6.02 -36.11 32.40
N VAL A 10 5.17 -35.28 33.01
CA VAL A 10 5.09 -33.85 32.66
C VAL A 10 6.37 -33.12 33.09
N LEU A 11 6.91 -33.43 34.27
CA LEU A 11 8.19 -32.89 34.73
C LEU A 11 9.34 -33.25 33.78
N ASN A 12 9.42 -34.51 33.36
CA ASN A 12 10.44 -34.97 32.43
C ASN A 12 10.32 -34.27 31.05
N ILE A 13 9.10 -34.03 30.57
CA ILE A 13 8.87 -33.25 29.34
C ILE A 13 9.33 -31.80 29.50
N VAL A 14 9.01 -31.16 30.63
CA VAL A 14 9.41 -29.77 30.90
C VAL A 14 10.92 -29.64 31.01
N GLU A 15 11.61 -30.60 31.64
CA GLU A 15 13.07 -30.62 31.72
C GLU A 15 13.72 -30.82 30.35
N ARG A 16 13.16 -31.69 29.50
CA ARG A 16 13.63 -31.85 28.11
C ARG A 16 13.40 -30.60 27.28
N MET A 17 12.30 -29.87 27.48
CA MET A 17 12.05 -28.60 26.79
C MET A 17 13.01 -27.50 27.23
N LYS A 18 13.40 -27.46 28.51
CA LYS A 18 14.42 -26.52 29.00
C LYS A 18 15.79 -26.79 28.41
N ALA A 19 16.20 -28.06 28.34
CA ALA A 19 17.46 -28.45 27.72
C ALA A 19 17.49 -28.10 26.21
N LEU A 20 16.39 -28.33 25.50
CA LEU A 20 16.26 -27.93 24.09
C LEU A 20 16.31 -26.41 23.88
N ALA A 21 15.75 -25.63 24.82
CA ALA A 21 15.80 -24.18 24.75
C ALA A 21 17.22 -23.64 24.98
N GLU A 22 17.97 -24.20 25.93
CA GLU A 22 19.39 -23.86 26.14
C GLU A 22 20.26 -24.28 24.94
N GLU A 23 19.98 -25.43 24.33
CA GLU A 23 20.67 -25.90 23.12
C GLU A 23 20.42 -24.95 21.95
N LEU A 24 19.17 -24.51 21.73
CA LEU A 24 18.81 -23.50 20.73
C LEU A 24 19.43 -22.12 21.01
N GLU A 25 19.47 -21.68 22.26
CA GLU A 25 20.15 -20.42 22.63
C GLU A 25 21.67 -20.51 22.40
N SER A 26 22.28 -21.67 22.65
CA SER A 26 23.69 -21.93 22.33
C SER A 26 23.95 -22.02 20.82
N GLU A 27 23.01 -22.60 20.07
CA GLU A 27 23.08 -22.67 18.61
C GLU A 27 22.96 -21.28 18.01
N VAL A 28 22.04 -20.43 18.49
CA VAL A 28 21.90 -19.01 18.06
C VAL A 28 23.13 -18.18 18.45
N ALA A 29 23.75 -18.46 19.60
CA ALA A 29 25.02 -17.81 19.98
C ALA A 29 26.20 -18.26 19.10
N SER A 30 26.21 -19.50 18.61
CA SER A 30 27.25 -20.06 17.73
C SER A 30 27.02 -19.77 16.23
N THR A 31 25.77 -19.61 15.78
CA THR A 31 25.40 -19.18 14.42
C THR A 31 25.48 -17.66 14.23
N SER A 32 25.79 -16.91 15.30
CA SER A 32 26.24 -15.53 15.22
C SER A 32 27.73 -15.40 14.84
N THR A 33 28.44 -16.50 14.56
CA THR A 33 29.89 -16.51 14.29
C THR A 33 30.36 -17.30 13.06
N GLU A 34 29.49 -17.63 12.10
CA GLU A 34 29.96 -18.13 10.80
C GLU A 34 29.33 -17.41 9.60
N THR A 35 30.21 -17.08 8.65
CA THR A 35 30.09 -16.18 7.50
C THR A 35 30.18 -14.70 7.90
N VAL A 36 31.31 -14.02 7.70
CA VAL A 36 32.02 -13.84 6.43
C VAL A 36 33.52 -13.74 6.69
N GLU A 37 34.29 -14.40 5.83
CA GLU A 37 35.75 -14.36 5.75
C GLU A 37 36.31 -12.96 5.97
N GLU A 38 37.16 -12.84 6.99
CA GLU A 38 38.15 -11.79 7.12
C GLU A 38 39.04 -11.81 5.87
N THR A 39 38.80 -10.87 4.95
CA THR A 39 39.90 -10.28 4.21
C THR A 39 40.24 -8.97 4.89
N THR A 40 41.38 -9.00 5.55
CA THR A 40 42.10 -7.91 6.18
C THR A 40 42.05 -6.60 5.40
N ALA A 41 41.41 -5.59 5.97
CA ALA A 41 41.72 -4.20 5.67
C ALA A 41 41.48 -3.36 6.93
N THR A 42 42.55 -3.30 7.74
CA THR A 42 43.02 -2.10 8.45
C THR A 42 41.95 -1.10 8.89
N VAL A 43 41.82 -0.96 10.22
CA VAL A 43 41.39 0.24 10.95
C VAL A 43 41.53 1.50 10.09
N ALA A 44 40.49 1.83 9.34
CA ALA A 44 40.39 3.09 8.63
C ALA A 44 39.53 3.96 9.53
N GLU A 45 40.12 5.02 10.04
CA GLU A 45 39.47 6.11 10.75
C GLU A 45 38.05 6.31 10.20
N THR A 46 37.05 6.15 11.07
CA THR A 46 35.64 6.40 10.73
C THR A 46 35.48 7.91 10.53
N GLU A 47 35.85 8.38 9.35
CA GLU A 47 35.69 9.75 8.91
C GLU A 47 34.20 9.99 8.69
N ILE A 48 33.60 10.78 9.59
CA ILE A 48 32.24 11.30 9.45
C ILE A 48 32.37 12.74 8.96
N ILE A 49 31.70 13.06 7.86
CA ILE A 49 31.73 14.39 7.25
C ILE A 49 30.31 14.92 7.07
N GLU A 50 30.17 16.24 7.08
CA GLU A 50 28.91 16.93 6.80
C GLU A 50 28.95 17.51 5.39
N HIS A 51 27.94 17.17 4.58
CA HIS A 51 27.82 17.63 3.20
C HIS A 51 26.35 17.83 2.88
N ASP A 52 26.00 19.02 2.39
CA ASP A 52 24.62 19.39 2.02
C ASP A 52 23.56 19.07 3.10
N GLY A 53 23.93 19.29 4.37
CA GLY A 53 23.07 19.03 5.53
C GLY A 53 22.97 17.56 5.94
N LEU A 54 23.72 16.66 5.32
CA LEU A 54 23.77 15.23 5.61
C LEU A 54 25.04 14.84 6.37
N LYS A 55 24.91 13.90 7.31
CA LYS A 55 26.06 13.24 7.95
C LYS A 55 26.41 11.96 7.20
N LEU A 56 27.62 11.93 6.67
CA LEU A 56 28.12 10.86 5.80
C LEU A 56 29.25 10.08 6.50
N LYS A 57 29.16 8.75 6.58
CA LYS A 57 30.24 7.83 7.04
C LYS A 57 31.04 7.37 5.86
N ARG A 58 32.36 7.45 5.93
CA ARG A 58 33.19 6.73 4.96
C ARG A 58 33.02 5.22 5.12
N VAL A 59 32.82 4.52 4.00
CA VAL A 59 32.71 3.07 3.90
C VAL A 59 33.70 2.53 2.87
N ASN A 60 34.37 1.43 3.21
CA ASN A 60 35.35 0.78 2.34
C ASN A 60 34.67 -0.33 1.52
N ARG A 61 33.77 0.06 0.63
CA ARG A 61 33.09 -0.85 -0.31
C ARG A 61 32.86 -0.19 -1.66
N ILE A 62 32.47 -0.97 -2.66
CA ILE A 62 32.02 -0.44 -3.94
C ILE A 62 30.76 0.43 -3.70
N ALA A 63 30.72 1.59 -4.36
CA ALA A 63 29.58 2.50 -4.29
C ALA A 63 28.31 1.83 -4.83
N LYS A 64 27.19 2.06 -4.15
CA LYS A 64 25.86 1.59 -4.53
C LYS A 64 24.92 2.78 -4.73
N PRO A 65 23.79 2.61 -5.42
CA PRO A 65 22.77 3.65 -5.50
C PRO A 65 22.39 4.17 -4.10
N GLY A 66 22.37 5.50 -3.93
CA GLY A 66 22.13 6.19 -2.67
C GLY A 66 23.40 6.63 -1.91
N ASP A 67 24.58 6.09 -2.24
CA ASP A 67 25.84 6.50 -1.61
C ASP A 67 26.35 7.85 -2.14
N TYR A 68 27.26 8.49 -1.41
CA TYR A 68 28.03 9.65 -1.87
C TYR A 68 29.48 9.25 -2.13
N ILE A 69 30.16 9.92 -3.03
CA ILE A 69 31.54 9.61 -3.41
C ILE A 69 32.42 10.86 -3.43
N ARG A 70 33.68 10.72 -2.99
CA ARG A 70 34.73 11.74 -3.08
C ARG A 70 35.86 11.19 -3.96
N PRO A 71 36.02 11.67 -5.20
CA PRO A 71 37.08 11.21 -6.09
C PRO A 71 38.46 11.51 -5.51
N THR A 72 39.35 10.54 -5.55
CA THR A 72 40.76 10.74 -5.16
C THR A 72 41.59 11.30 -6.32
N ILE A 73 41.10 11.13 -7.55
CA ILE A 73 41.70 11.63 -8.79
C ILE A 73 40.68 12.42 -9.63
N SER A 74 41.16 13.42 -10.37
CA SER A 74 40.31 14.21 -11.26
C SER A 74 40.04 13.44 -12.56
N VAL A 75 38.77 13.11 -12.84
CA VAL A 75 38.37 12.34 -14.03
C VAL A 75 37.03 12.84 -14.54
N GLY A 76 36.91 13.13 -15.84
CA GLY A 76 35.62 13.35 -16.52
C GLY A 76 34.72 14.40 -15.87
N GLY A 77 35.25 15.58 -15.54
CA GLY A 77 34.50 16.67 -14.89
C GLY A 77 34.42 16.59 -13.36
N LEU A 78 34.85 15.49 -12.76
CA LEU A 78 34.96 15.35 -11.31
C LEU A 78 36.29 15.93 -10.82
N LYS A 79 36.23 16.84 -9.85
CA LYS A 79 37.39 17.38 -9.16
C LYS A 79 37.73 16.49 -7.97
N SER A 80 39.01 16.13 -7.85
CA SER A 80 39.53 15.44 -6.67
C SER A 80 39.20 16.22 -5.39
N GLY A 81 38.71 15.53 -4.36
CA GLY A 81 38.39 16.09 -3.05
C GLY A 81 36.99 16.68 -2.87
N GLU A 82 36.21 16.89 -3.95
CA GLU A 82 34.79 17.29 -3.83
C GLU A 82 33.90 16.05 -3.63
N ILE A 83 32.78 16.21 -2.92
CA ILE A 83 31.80 15.14 -2.68
C ILE A 83 30.69 15.23 -3.75
N TYR A 84 30.25 14.08 -4.23
CA TYR A 84 29.25 13.93 -5.27
C TYR A 84 28.26 12.82 -4.90
N GLY A 85 26.98 13.03 -5.19
CA GLY A 85 25.93 12.04 -4.93
C GLY A 85 24.54 12.69 -4.87
N PRO A 86 23.49 11.93 -4.50
CA PRO A 86 23.53 10.49 -4.32
C PRO A 86 23.77 9.78 -5.65
N VAL A 87 24.53 8.69 -5.61
CA VAL A 87 24.76 7.81 -6.76
C VAL A 87 23.41 7.24 -7.22
N LYS A 88 23.10 7.31 -8.52
CA LYS A 88 21.89 6.72 -9.11
C LYS A 88 22.25 5.44 -9.88
N GLN A 89 21.28 4.54 -10.05
CA GLN A 89 21.43 3.36 -10.89
C GLN A 89 21.19 3.78 -12.35
N ASP A 90 22.21 3.66 -13.22
CA ASP A 90 22.09 4.07 -14.63
C ASP A 90 21.53 2.93 -15.50
N ASP A 91 20.43 3.22 -16.19
CA ASP A 91 20.07 2.63 -17.49
C ASP A 91 20.46 3.68 -18.55
N ILE A 92 21.66 3.55 -19.12
CA ILE A 92 22.42 4.57 -19.90
C ILE A 92 21.59 5.38 -20.92
N VAL A 93 21.70 6.73 -20.90
CA VAL A 93 21.83 7.57 -22.12
C VAL A 93 22.64 8.84 -21.79
N ASP A 94 23.62 9.16 -22.65
CA ASP A 94 24.33 10.43 -22.70
C ASP A 94 23.37 11.64 -22.74
N GLU A 95 23.52 12.59 -21.82
CA GLU A 95 23.30 14.02 -22.10
C GLU A 95 23.92 14.90 -21.00
N LEU A 96 24.95 15.66 -21.39
CA LEU A 96 25.46 16.78 -20.61
C LEU A 96 24.40 17.87 -20.54
N VAL A 97 23.88 18.19 -19.35
CA VAL A 97 23.17 19.45 -19.11
C VAL A 97 23.56 20.08 -17.76
N ALA A 98 24.27 21.21 -17.89
CA ALA A 98 24.51 22.40 -17.07
C ALA A 98 24.45 22.43 -15.52
N ASP A 99 23.85 21.48 -14.80
CA ASP A 99 24.03 21.31 -13.34
C ASP A 99 23.91 19.82 -12.91
N GLY A 100 23.93 18.90 -13.88
CA GLY A 100 23.78 17.45 -13.71
C GLY A 100 25.09 16.73 -13.38
N ARG A 101 25.28 16.36 -12.11
CA ARG A 101 26.28 15.36 -11.69
C ARG A 101 25.62 13.97 -11.63
N LEU A 102 25.35 13.36 -12.78
CA LEU A 102 25.11 11.91 -12.89
C LEU A 102 26.46 11.20 -12.87
N ILE A 103 26.66 10.22 -11.98
CA ILE A 103 27.91 9.47 -11.91
C ILE A 103 27.64 7.99 -11.70
N TYR A 104 27.52 7.24 -12.80
CA TYR A 104 27.88 5.83 -12.81
C TYR A 104 28.73 5.46 -14.03
N TRP A 105 29.83 6.19 -14.26
CA TRP A 105 30.81 5.75 -15.26
C TRP A 105 31.95 4.94 -14.63
N ARG A 106 31.95 3.63 -14.97
CA ARG A 106 32.93 2.57 -14.63
C ARG A 106 33.05 2.27 -13.13
N GLU A 107 33.21 0.99 -12.81
CA GLU A 107 33.32 0.44 -11.45
C GLU A 107 34.14 1.34 -10.52
N ARG A 108 33.48 1.96 -9.54
CA ARG A 108 34.10 2.85 -8.55
C ARG A 108 34.49 2.04 -7.33
N THR A 109 35.71 1.55 -7.33
CA THR A 109 36.34 0.85 -6.21
C THR A 109 36.91 1.85 -5.20
N PRO A 110 37.14 1.44 -3.93
CA PRO A 110 37.83 2.26 -2.92
C PRO A 110 39.20 2.82 -3.35
N SER A 111 39.81 2.27 -4.40
CA SER A 111 41.06 2.75 -4.99
C SER A 111 40.89 3.97 -5.92
N THR A 112 39.67 4.34 -6.31
CA THR A 112 39.38 5.43 -7.26
C THR A 112 38.53 6.55 -6.65
N VAL A 113 37.71 6.21 -5.66
CA VAL A 113 36.86 7.14 -4.92
C VAL A 113 36.77 6.67 -3.48
N GLU A 114 36.62 7.61 -2.56
CA GLU A 114 36.12 7.30 -1.22
C GLU A 114 34.59 7.28 -1.27
N VAL A 115 33.98 6.28 -0.63
CA VAL A 115 32.52 6.08 -0.64
C VAL A 115 31.97 6.44 0.73
N PHE A 116 30.80 7.07 0.78
CA PHE A 116 30.15 7.47 2.01
C PHE A 116 28.67 7.06 2.06
N GLU A 117 28.24 6.49 3.19
CA GLU A 117 26.84 6.17 3.51
C GLU A 117 26.24 7.22 4.45
N VAL A 118 24.93 7.48 4.38
CA VAL A 118 24.26 8.43 5.28
C VAL A 118 23.97 7.77 6.64
N ILE A 119 24.33 8.42 7.77
CA ILE A 119 24.22 7.86 9.14
C ILE A 119 23.13 8.54 9.98
N ASP A 120 21.92 8.69 9.44
CA ASP A 120 20.80 9.40 10.07
C ASP A 120 20.98 10.92 10.22
N VAL A 121 20.25 11.64 9.38
CA VAL A 121 19.41 12.72 9.89
C VAL A 121 18.17 12.01 10.45
N GLN A 122 17.67 12.40 11.63
CA GLN A 122 16.26 12.17 11.94
C GLN A 122 15.47 12.45 10.66
N ALA A 123 14.66 11.50 10.20
CA ALA A 123 13.98 11.57 8.91
C ALA A 123 12.95 12.72 8.88
N GLU A 124 13.42 13.97 8.87
CA GLU A 124 12.74 15.06 8.22
C GLU A 124 12.87 14.76 6.73
N LYS A 125 11.86 14.01 6.27
CA LYS A 125 11.47 13.78 4.88
C LYS A 125 11.75 15.05 4.06
N LEU A 126 12.91 15.13 3.41
CA LEU A 126 13.16 16.15 2.40
C LEU A 126 12.05 15.99 1.34
N PRO A 127 11.42 17.09 0.89
CA PRO A 127 10.16 17.06 0.17
C PRO A 127 10.43 16.67 -1.29
N PHE A 128 10.71 15.40 -1.54
CA PHE A 128 10.15 14.82 -2.74
C PHE A 128 8.63 14.92 -2.56
N PRO A 129 7.88 15.51 -3.49
CA PRO A 129 6.43 15.50 -3.36
C PRO A 129 6.06 14.03 -3.23
N GLU A 130 5.58 13.66 -2.04
CA GLU A 130 4.73 12.49 -1.91
C GLU A 130 3.65 12.73 -2.95
N VAL A 131 3.71 11.99 -4.06
CA VAL A 131 2.79 12.21 -5.17
C VAL A 131 1.41 12.04 -4.57
N GLU A 132 0.74 13.15 -4.30
CA GLU A 132 -0.54 13.13 -3.63
C GLU A 132 -1.47 12.38 -4.54
N LEU A 133 -1.96 11.21 -4.09
CA LEU A 133 -2.88 10.42 -4.88
C LEU A 133 -4.06 11.30 -5.30
N THR A 134 -4.42 11.24 -6.58
CA THR A 134 -5.60 11.95 -7.12
C THR A 134 -6.87 11.45 -6.41
N ALA A 135 -7.99 12.18 -6.51
CA ALA A 135 -9.22 11.73 -5.85
C ALA A 135 -9.67 10.37 -6.41
N ASN A 136 -9.52 10.18 -7.72
CA ASN A 136 -9.73 8.89 -8.39
C ASN A 136 -8.83 7.76 -7.88
N GLN A 137 -7.53 7.98 -7.70
CA GLN A 137 -6.62 6.96 -7.16
C GLN A 137 -6.97 6.63 -5.70
N LYS A 138 -7.31 7.64 -4.89
CA LYS A 138 -7.79 7.43 -3.51
C LYS A 138 -9.09 6.62 -3.50
N ARG A 139 -10.01 6.93 -4.42
CA ARG A 139 -11.29 6.23 -4.56
C ARG A 139 -11.11 4.79 -5.04
N ALA A 140 -10.19 4.53 -5.95
CA ALA A 140 -9.82 3.18 -6.40
C ALA A 140 -9.32 2.32 -5.23
N LYS A 141 -8.37 2.86 -4.44
CA LYS A 141 -7.85 2.20 -3.25
C LYS A 141 -8.95 1.92 -2.22
N LEU A 142 -9.87 2.86 -2.02
CA LEU A 142 -11.01 2.69 -1.11
C LEU A 142 -11.95 1.57 -1.56
N ILE A 143 -12.23 1.47 -2.87
CA ILE A 143 -13.05 0.40 -3.45
C ILE A 143 -12.37 -0.95 -3.27
N GLU A 144 -11.05 -1.02 -3.47
CA GLU A 144 -10.26 -2.24 -3.25
C GLU A 144 -10.31 -2.67 -1.77
N GLN A 145 -10.10 -1.74 -0.84
CA GLN A 145 -10.26 -2.00 0.59
C GLN A 145 -11.65 -2.50 0.94
N ALA A 146 -12.71 -1.94 0.33
CA ALA A 146 -14.08 -2.40 0.54
C ALA A 146 -14.30 -3.83 0.03
N LYS A 147 -13.74 -4.18 -1.15
CA LYS A 147 -13.79 -5.55 -1.70
C LYS A 147 -13.11 -6.54 -0.76
N LYS A 148 -11.88 -6.23 -0.33
CA LYS A 148 -11.09 -7.06 0.58
C LYS A 148 -11.78 -7.23 1.94
N PHE A 149 -12.32 -6.15 2.49
CA PHE A 149 -13.09 -6.19 3.74
C PHE A 149 -14.28 -7.15 3.64
N VAL A 150 -15.06 -7.09 2.55
CA VAL A 150 -16.20 -8.00 2.34
C VAL A 150 -15.73 -9.45 2.27
N GLU A 151 -14.68 -9.73 1.51
CA GLU A 151 -14.13 -11.08 1.35
C GLU A 151 -13.66 -11.66 2.70
N GLU A 152 -12.83 -10.91 3.42
CA GLU A 152 -12.29 -11.32 4.71
C GLU A 152 -13.39 -11.55 5.75
N GLN A 153 -14.36 -10.64 5.85
CA GLN A 153 -15.44 -10.74 6.82
C GLN A 153 -16.41 -11.88 6.50
N VAL A 154 -16.73 -12.10 5.22
CA VAL A 154 -17.57 -13.23 4.79
C VAL A 154 -16.90 -14.56 5.13
N GLU A 155 -15.62 -14.71 4.80
CA GLU A 155 -14.89 -15.97 5.01
C GLU A 155 -14.68 -16.25 6.50
N SER A 156 -14.28 -15.24 7.27
CA SER A 156 -14.09 -15.35 8.72
C SER A 156 -15.38 -15.76 9.43
N HIS A 157 -16.50 -15.12 9.12
CA HIS A 157 -17.79 -15.42 9.76
C HIS A 157 -18.32 -16.79 9.32
N LYS A 158 -18.23 -17.15 8.03
CA LYS A 158 -18.61 -18.50 7.59
C LYS A 158 -17.89 -19.58 8.37
N ARG A 159 -16.57 -19.42 8.62
CA ARG A 159 -15.79 -20.35 9.44
C ARG A 159 -16.30 -20.40 10.88
N TYR A 160 -16.44 -19.25 11.53
CA TYR A 160 -16.94 -19.17 12.92
C TYR A 160 -18.28 -19.89 13.11
N TYR A 161 -19.23 -19.61 12.22
CA TYR A 161 -20.58 -20.18 12.27
C TYR A 161 -20.60 -21.68 11.93
N LEU A 162 -19.74 -22.13 11.01
CA LEU A 162 -19.56 -23.55 10.71
C LEU A 162 -19.02 -24.32 11.93
N PHE A 163 -18.04 -23.77 12.66
CA PHE A 163 -17.53 -24.38 13.90
C PHE A 163 -18.61 -24.50 14.97
N ASN A 164 -19.53 -23.53 15.04
CA ASN A 164 -20.65 -23.53 15.98
C ASN A 164 -21.88 -24.33 15.50
N LYS A 165 -21.76 -25.12 14.42
CA LYS A 165 -22.85 -25.93 13.83
C LYS A 165 -24.10 -25.13 13.41
N SER A 166 -23.95 -23.84 13.13
CA SER A 166 -25.00 -22.98 12.58
C SER A 166 -24.47 -22.37 11.28
N PRO A 167 -24.36 -23.17 10.19
CA PRO A 167 -23.83 -22.67 8.93
C PRO A 167 -24.71 -21.52 8.42
N ILE A 168 -24.08 -20.45 7.94
CA ILE A 168 -24.76 -19.26 7.42
C ILE A 168 -24.52 -19.05 5.93
N GLU A 169 -25.49 -18.45 5.26
CA GLU A 169 -25.35 -17.87 3.92
C GLU A 169 -25.40 -16.35 4.04
N ILE A 170 -24.44 -15.66 3.41
CA ILE A 170 -24.43 -14.19 3.31
C ILE A 170 -24.78 -13.84 1.86
N ARG A 171 -25.91 -13.15 1.66
CA ARG A 171 -26.40 -12.71 0.34
C ARG A 171 -26.51 -11.18 0.30
N PHE A 172 -26.06 -10.60 -0.81
CA PHE A 172 -26.23 -9.17 -1.08
C PHE A 172 -27.33 -8.96 -2.10
N VAL A 173 -28.21 -8.00 -1.82
CA VAL A 173 -29.24 -7.50 -2.74
C VAL A 173 -28.90 -6.06 -3.06
N VAL A 174 -28.47 -5.81 -4.30
CA VAL A 174 -28.08 -4.49 -4.78
C VAL A 174 -29.23 -3.88 -5.59
N ASN A 175 -29.60 -2.65 -5.25
CA ASN A 175 -30.56 -1.85 -6.01
C ASN A 175 -29.91 -0.50 -6.36
N SER A 176 -29.20 -0.46 -7.49
CA SER A 176 -28.51 0.75 -7.97
C SER A 176 -29.48 1.90 -8.20
N LYS A 177 -30.68 1.64 -8.76
CA LYS A 177 -31.73 2.66 -8.96
C LYS A 177 -32.17 3.34 -7.67
N LYS A 178 -32.26 2.60 -6.56
CA LYS A 178 -32.57 3.15 -5.23
C LYS A 178 -31.32 3.47 -4.41
N ARG A 179 -30.13 3.31 -5.00
CA ARG A 179 -28.82 3.56 -4.37
C ARG A 179 -28.68 2.87 -3.02
N THR A 180 -29.19 1.64 -2.96
CA THR A 180 -29.34 0.86 -1.72
C THR A 180 -28.74 -0.53 -1.90
N VAL A 181 -27.95 -0.95 -0.93
CA VAL A 181 -27.41 -2.31 -0.81
C VAL A 181 -27.92 -2.92 0.49
N VAL A 182 -28.46 -4.14 0.41
CA VAL A 182 -28.94 -4.89 1.56
C VAL A 182 -28.10 -6.16 1.70
N CYS A 183 -27.58 -6.41 2.90
CA CYS A 183 -26.95 -7.66 3.27
C CYS A 183 -27.93 -8.49 4.10
N LEU A 184 -28.15 -9.74 3.69
CA LEU A 184 -28.99 -10.72 4.38
C LEU A 184 -28.11 -11.88 4.84
N ILE A 185 -28.18 -12.22 6.12
CA ILE A 185 -27.54 -13.38 6.70
C ILE A 185 -28.62 -14.39 7.05
N THR A 186 -28.55 -15.56 6.42
CA THR A 186 -29.51 -16.66 6.56
C THR A 186 -28.87 -17.80 7.33
N ASP A 187 -29.54 -18.30 8.37
CA ASP A 187 -29.15 -19.57 8.99
C ASP A 187 -29.61 -20.73 8.10
N LEU A 188 -28.68 -21.55 7.63
CA LEU A 188 -28.96 -22.65 6.70
C LEU A 188 -29.65 -23.85 7.37
N ASN A 189 -29.62 -23.96 8.71
CA ASN A 189 -30.36 -25.01 9.41
C ASN A 189 -31.87 -24.77 9.36
N TYR A 190 -32.30 -23.52 9.39
CA TYR A 190 -33.72 -23.12 9.44
C TYR A 190 -34.23 -22.45 8.16
N GLY A 191 -33.33 -22.03 7.27
CA GLY A 191 -33.65 -21.28 6.06
C GLY A 191 -34.21 -19.88 6.32
N LEU A 192 -33.95 -19.32 7.51
CA LEU A 192 -34.49 -18.03 7.94
C LEU A 192 -33.40 -16.96 7.96
N VAL A 193 -33.77 -15.75 7.52
CA VAL A 193 -32.91 -14.57 7.66
C VAL A 193 -32.84 -14.18 9.13
N THR A 194 -31.65 -14.30 9.72
CA THR A 194 -31.41 -14.00 11.14
C THR A 194 -30.91 -12.58 11.35
N LYS A 195 -30.08 -12.06 10.42
CA LYS A 195 -29.56 -10.69 10.47
C LYS A 195 -29.69 -9.98 9.14
N ARG A 196 -29.82 -8.66 9.22
CA ARG A 196 -29.95 -7.77 8.05
C ARG A 196 -29.22 -6.46 8.29
N GLY A 197 -28.41 -6.07 7.31
CA GLY A 197 -27.79 -4.75 7.26
C GLY A 197 -28.19 -4.01 5.99
N ILE A 198 -28.34 -2.69 6.07
CA ILE A 198 -28.77 -1.84 4.95
C ILE A 198 -27.78 -0.69 4.83
N ALA A 199 -27.26 -0.46 3.63
CA ALA A 199 -26.49 0.72 3.25
C ALA A 199 -27.28 1.50 2.20
N LYS A 200 -27.41 2.81 2.40
CA LYS A 200 -28.07 3.72 1.45
C LYS A 200 -27.13 4.88 1.19
N CYS A 201 -26.79 5.09 -0.07
CA CYS A 201 -25.90 6.18 -0.49
C CYS A 201 -26.68 7.50 -0.53
N ALA A 202 -26.04 8.60 -0.14
CA ALA A 202 -26.67 9.91 -0.03
C ALA A 202 -26.92 10.52 -1.42
N PRO A 203 -28.00 11.28 -1.68
CA PRO A 203 -28.34 11.80 -3.01
C PRO A 203 -27.23 12.55 -3.73
N ASP A 204 -26.34 13.18 -2.97
CA ASP A 204 -25.19 14.00 -3.36
C ASP A 204 -23.86 13.24 -3.48
N ASP A 205 -23.83 11.95 -3.12
CA ASP A 205 -22.66 11.08 -3.17
C ASP A 205 -22.64 10.23 -4.46
N VAL A 206 -21.48 9.68 -4.87
CA VAL A 206 -21.37 8.74 -5.99
C VAL A 206 -21.59 7.32 -5.51
N PHE A 207 -22.59 6.62 -6.06
CA PHE A 207 -22.91 5.25 -5.67
C PHE A 207 -21.82 4.26 -6.12
N ASN A 208 -21.37 3.42 -5.19
CA ASN A 208 -20.52 2.26 -5.50
C ASN A 208 -21.06 1.01 -4.80
N GLU A 209 -21.28 -0.07 -5.54
CA GLU A 209 -21.83 -1.29 -4.93
C GLU A 209 -20.90 -1.92 -3.89
N HIS A 210 -19.58 -1.83 -4.06
CA HIS A 210 -18.62 -2.54 -3.20
C HIS A 210 -18.50 -1.85 -1.84
N ILE A 211 -18.44 -0.52 -1.85
CA ILE A 211 -18.52 0.30 -0.63
C ILE A 211 -19.86 0.05 0.07
N GLY A 212 -20.96 0.02 -0.68
CA GLY A 212 -22.28 -0.31 -0.16
C GLY A 212 -22.37 -1.70 0.47
N LYS A 213 -21.76 -2.72 -0.17
CA LYS A 213 -21.68 -4.10 0.35
C LYS A 213 -20.88 -4.14 1.66
N ALA A 214 -19.75 -3.45 1.75
CA ALA A 214 -18.94 -3.38 2.97
C ALA A 214 -19.73 -2.79 4.15
N ILE A 215 -20.39 -1.64 3.94
CA ILE A 215 -21.21 -0.99 4.98
C ILE A 215 -22.41 -1.86 5.36
N ALA A 216 -23.10 -2.45 4.39
CA ALA A 216 -24.26 -3.30 4.65
C ALA A 216 -23.85 -4.57 5.41
N LEU A 217 -22.70 -5.15 5.09
CA LEU A 217 -22.15 -6.30 5.79
C LEU A 217 -21.78 -5.96 7.24
N ALA A 218 -21.04 -4.87 7.46
CA ALA A 218 -20.66 -4.43 8.80
C ALA A 218 -21.90 -4.22 9.69
N ARG A 219 -22.95 -3.57 9.15
CA ARG A 219 -24.24 -3.41 9.83
C ARG A 219 -24.98 -4.71 10.08
N ALA A 220 -24.90 -5.69 9.16
CA ALA A 220 -25.53 -7.00 9.34
C ALA A 220 -24.81 -7.84 10.40
N LEU A 221 -23.49 -7.71 10.49
CA LEU A 221 -22.65 -8.38 11.48
C LEU A 221 -22.65 -7.69 12.84
N GLU A 222 -23.18 -6.46 12.92
CA GLU A 222 -23.19 -5.61 14.12
C GLU A 222 -21.76 -5.25 14.59
N ILE A 223 -20.87 -5.05 13.62
CA ILE A 223 -19.51 -4.53 13.85
C ILE A 223 -19.42 -3.06 13.44
N ASP A 224 -18.39 -2.37 13.93
CA ASP A 224 -18.15 -0.98 13.57
C ASP A 224 -17.92 -0.83 12.07
N VAL A 225 -18.60 0.15 11.49
CA VAL A 225 -18.42 0.49 10.07
C VAL A 225 -17.15 1.34 9.94
N PRO A 226 -16.17 0.94 9.11
CA PRO A 226 -14.98 1.76 8.87
C PRO A 226 -15.36 3.17 8.39
N ASN A 227 -14.80 4.19 9.04
CA ASN A 227 -15.09 5.59 8.73
C ASN A 227 -14.74 5.98 7.29
N GLU A 228 -13.72 5.33 6.71
CA GLU A 228 -13.29 5.52 5.32
C GLU A 228 -14.43 5.24 4.32
N PHE A 229 -15.28 4.23 4.61
CA PHE A 229 -16.42 3.90 3.75
C PHE A 229 -17.60 4.86 3.93
N LEU A 230 -17.75 5.44 5.13
CA LEU A 230 -18.82 6.41 5.43
C LEU A 230 -18.53 7.79 4.83
N LYS A 231 -17.26 8.14 4.66
CA LYS A 231 -16.79 9.40 4.08
C LYS A 231 -15.94 9.12 2.85
N ALA A 232 -16.52 8.42 1.88
CA ALA A 232 -15.84 8.05 0.66
C ALA A 232 -15.41 9.30 -0.13
N VAL A 233 -14.16 9.28 -0.60
CA VAL A 233 -13.60 10.32 -1.48
C VAL A 233 -14.41 10.31 -2.79
N GLN A 234 -14.84 11.48 -3.25
CA GLN A 234 -15.55 11.63 -4.53
C GLN A 234 -14.58 11.64 -5.70
N PRO A 235 -14.93 11.07 -6.86
CA PRO A 235 -14.12 11.17 -8.06
C PRO A 235 -14.09 12.63 -8.56
N ASP A 236 -12.94 13.05 -9.08
CA ASP A 236 -12.65 14.39 -9.60
C ASP A 236 -12.52 14.46 -11.13
N GLU A 237 -12.57 13.32 -11.79
CA GLU A 237 -12.57 13.18 -13.25
C GLU A 237 -13.47 12.00 -13.66
N VAL A 238 -14.01 12.06 -14.88
CA VAL A 238 -14.79 10.98 -15.47
C VAL A 238 -13.84 9.96 -16.09
N VAL A 239 -14.06 8.68 -15.76
CA VAL A 239 -13.37 7.54 -16.39
C VAL A 239 -14.37 6.58 -17.03
N MET A 240 -13.86 5.72 -17.91
CA MET A 240 -14.67 4.69 -18.57
C MET A 240 -15.43 3.82 -17.55
N GLY A 241 -16.68 3.49 -17.87
CA GLY A 241 -17.53 2.63 -17.03
C GLY A 241 -18.29 3.34 -15.91
N MET A 242 -18.15 4.66 -15.77
CA MET A 242 -19.03 5.48 -14.93
C MET A 242 -20.38 5.74 -15.58
N ASP A 243 -21.42 5.84 -14.76
CA ASP A 243 -22.73 6.34 -15.15
C ASP A 243 -22.85 7.80 -14.76
N LEU A 244 -23.23 8.63 -15.74
CA LEU A 244 -23.36 10.08 -15.60
C LEU A 244 -24.83 10.48 -15.67
N GLU A 245 -25.23 11.47 -14.89
CA GLU A 245 -26.47 12.22 -15.08
C GLU A 245 -26.14 13.58 -15.69
N ILE A 246 -26.67 13.84 -16.89
CA ILE A 246 -26.52 15.14 -17.56
C ILE A 246 -27.82 15.91 -17.38
N ARG A 247 -27.73 17.08 -16.73
CA ARG A 247 -28.86 17.99 -16.50
C ARG A 247 -28.77 19.17 -17.44
N THR A 248 -29.78 19.34 -18.28
CA THR A 248 -29.89 20.48 -19.20
C THR A 248 -30.93 21.47 -18.71
N ASN A 249 -30.52 22.68 -18.32
CA ASN A 249 -31.33 23.87 -17.96
C ASN A 249 -32.82 23.60 -17.60
N GLY A 250 -33.04 22.69 -16.64
CA GLY A 250 -34.35 22.36 -16.08
C GLY A 250 -35.34 21.57 -16.96
N LYS A 251 -34.95 21.02 -18.12
CA LYS A 251 -35.91 20.36 -19.04
C LYS A 251 -35.74 18.85 -19.17
N PHE A 252 -34.52 18.33 -19.10
CA PHE A 252 -34.27 16.89 -19.23
C PHE A 252 -33.07 16.45 -18.41
N ASN A 253 -33.24 15.31 -17.72
CA ASN A 253 -32.14 14.53 -17.15
C ASN A 253 -32.05 13.24 -17.97
N PHE A 254 -30.87 12.94 -18.49
CA PHE A 254 -30.61 11.66 -19.13
C PHE A 254 -29.35 11.02 -18.55
N THR A 255 -29.36 9.70 -18.48
CA THR A 255 -28.20 8.92 -18.06
C THR A 255 -27.33 8.66 -19.28
N HIS A 256 -26.04 8.94 -19.15
CA HIS A 256 -25.04 8.71 -20.18
C HIS A 256 -23.92 7.81 -19.66
N LYS A 257 -23.33 7.01 -20.54
CA LYS A 257 -22.17 6.17 -20.25
C LYS A 257 -21.15 6.41 -21.37
N PRO A 258 -19.94 6.90 -21.08
CA PRO A 258 -18.92 7.09 -22.09
C PRO A 258 -18.67 5.80 -22.87
N ALA A 259 -18.79 5.85 -24.20
CA ALA A 259 -18.68 4.69 -25.06
C ALA A 259 -17.26 4.46 -25.61
N ASN A 260 -16.47 5.52 -25.74
CA ASN A 260 -15.12 5.51 -26.28
C ASN A 260 -14.31 6.70 -25.73
N ALA A 261 -13.04 6.83 -26.14
CA ALA A 261 -12.12 7.87 -25.65
C ALA A 261 -12.58 9.29 -26.02
N ASP A 262 -13.08 9.51 -27.24
CA ASP A 262 -13.55 10.83 -27.69
C ASP A 262 -14.78 11.27 -26.87
N ASP A 263 -15.73 10.35 -26.66
CA ASP A 263 -16.93 10.60 -25.82
C ASP A 263 -16.56 10.81 -24.35
N LEU A 264 -15.49 10.16 -23.86
CA LEU A 264 -14.97 10.36 -22.51
C LEU A 264 -14.35 11.76 -22.34
N GLU A 265 -13.60 12.24 -23.35
CA GLU A 265 -13.02 13.57 -23.36
C GLU A 265 -14.13 14.64 -23.33
N ASP A 266 -15.15 14.52 -24.19
CA ASP A 266 -16.32 15.39 -24.21
C ASP A 266 -17.07 15.41 -22.85
N CYS A 267 -17.19 14.23 -22.22
CA CYS A 267 -17.81 14.10 -20.90
C CYS A 267 -16.98 14.79 -19.81
N ASN A 268 -15.66 14.68 -19.86
CA ASN A 268 -14.74 15.33 -18.92
C ASN A 268 -14.77 16.85 -19.06
N GLU A 269 -14.72 17.37 -20.28
CA GLU A 269 -14.86 18.81 -20.54
C GLU A 269 -16.20 19.33 -19.98
N SER A 270 -17.29 18.58 -20.21
CA SER A 270 -18.62 18.92 -19.70
C SER A 270 -18.68 18.88 -18.17
N PHE A 271 -18.06 17.87 -17.54
CA PHE A 271 -18.00 17.69 -16.08
C PHE A 271 -17.21 18.81 -15.39
N GLN A 272 -16.14 19.29 -16.01
CA GLN A 272 -15.35 20.40 -15.50
C GLN A 272 -15.98 21.77 -15.78
N SER A 273 -16.89 21.86 -16.75
CA SER A 273 -17.56 23.11 -17.09
C SER A 273 -18.71 23.43 -16.12
N ASP A 274 -18.75 24.65 -15.59
CA ASP A 274 -19.87 25.13 -14.76
C ASP A 274 -21.21 25.23 -15.54
N ASN A 275 -21.16 25.09 -16.88
CA ASN A 275 -22.29 25.34 -17.78
C ASN A 275 -23.19 24.12 -18.02
N PHE A 276 -22.68 22.91 -17.78
CA PHE A 276 -23.43 21.67 -17.97
C PHE A 276 -23.48 20.91 -16.66
N GLY A 277 -24.69 20.63 -16.16
CA GLY A 277 -24.88 19.90 -14.92
C GLY A 277 -24.60 18.41 -15.10
N THR A 278 -23.36 18.04 -15.40
CA THR A 278 -22.90 16.64 -15.51
C THR A 278 -22.47 16.17 -14.13
N PHE A 279 -23.06 15.08 -13.65
CA PHE A 279 -22.78 14.49 -12.35
C PHE A 279 -22.46 13.02 -12.51
N ILE A 280 -21.40 12.54 -11.85
CA ILE A 280 -21.15 11.10 -11.72
C ILE A 280 -22.17 10.58 -10.71
N ILE A 281 -22.92 9.52 -11.06
CA ILE A 281 -23.98 8.97 -10.19
C ILE A 281 -23.70 7.55 -9.72
N ASP A 282 -22.99 6.76 -10.52
CA ASP A 282 -22.59 5.38 -10.20
C ASP A 282 -21.21 5.11 -10.80
N ASP A 283 -20.26 4.69 -9.98
CA ASP A 283 -18.89 4.35 -10.41
C ASP A 283 -18.56 2.87 -10.17
N THR A 284 -19.58 2.02 -10.04
CA THR A 284 -19.41 0.58 -9.76
C THR A 284 -18.51 -0.11 -10.80
N ASN A 285 -18.61 0.28 -12.07
CA ASN A 285 -17.83 -0.31 -13.16
C ASN A 285 -16.71 0.62 -13.65
N ALA A 286 -16.37 1.66 -12.89
CA ALA A 286 -15.34 2.61 -13.25
C ALA A 286 -13.97 1.95 -13.37
N GLN A 287 -13.26 2.31 -14.44
CA GLN A 287 -11.91 1.84 -14.73
C GLN A 287 -10.90 2.89 -14.25
N TYR A 288 -10.65 2.89 -12.94
CA TYR A 288 -9.61 3.75 -12.37
C TYR A 288 -8.21 3.21 -12.69
N GLU A 289 -7.26 4.12 -12.86
CA GLU A 289 -5.84 3.77 -12.86
C GLU A 289 -5.41 3.31 -11.46
N VAL A 290 -4.82 2.12 -11.38
CA VAL A 290 -4.30 1.55 -10.13
C VAL A 290 -2.82 1.91 -10.03
N VAL A 291 -2.40 2.49 -8.91
CA VAL A 291 -0.99 2.82 -8.60
C VAL A 291 -0.29 1.62 -7.97
#